data_AF-W1XXP5-F1
#
_entry.id   AF-W1XXP5-F1
#
_cell.length_a   1.000
_cell.length_b   1.000
_cell.length_c   1.000
_cell.angle_alpha   90.00
_cell.angle_beta   90.00
_cell.angle_gamma   90.00
#
_symmetry.space_group_name_H-M   'P 1'
#
loop_
_entity.id
_entity.type
_entity.pdbx_description
1 polymer ?
#
loop_
_entity_poly.entity_id
_entity_poly.type
_entity_poly.pdbx_seq_one_letter_code
_entity_poly.pdbx_strand_id
1 'polypeptide(L)' 'MELQDQADDAKEFVDSVKENYLAEEIYVFTPDGAVRSLPKDSGPIDFAYEIHTKVGEKATGAKVNGR' A
#
# COMPACT_ATOMS: atom_id res chain seq x y z
N MET A 1 -20.86 -13.76 -30.36
CA MET A 1 -20.98 -14.07 -28.91
C MET A 1 -19.61 -14.43 -28.36
N GLU A 2 -18.82 -15.32 -28.99
CA GLU A 2 -17.45 -15.66 -28.49
C GLU A 2 -16.47 -14.48 -28.31
N LEU A 3 -16.49 -13.45 -29.17
CA LEU A 3 -15.62 -12.27 -28.99
C LEU A 3 -16.00 -11.40 -27.78
N GLN A 4 -17.27 -11.43 -27.35
CA GLN A 4 -17.71 -10.70 -26.16
C GLN A 4 -17.31 -11.46 -24.90
N ASP A 5 -17.49 -12.78 -24.87
CA ASP A 5 -17.07 -13.63 -23.75
C ASP A 5 -15.56 -13.52 -23.47
N GLN A 6 -14.71 -13.51 -24.50
CA GLN A 6 -13.25 -13.33 -24.33
C GLN A 6 -12.86 -11.94 -23.79
N ALA A 7 -13.63 -10.90 -24.13
CA ALA A 7 -13.38 -9.55 -23.65
C ALA A 7 -13.80 -9.38 -22.19
N ASP A 8 -14.89 -10.04 -21.78
CA ASP A 8 -15.35 -10.06 -20.40
C ASP A 8 -14.41 -10.88 -19.50
N ASP A 9 -13.95 -12.06 -19.94
CA ASP A 9 -12.94 -12.87 -19.22
C ASP A 9 -11.62 -12.10 -19.00
N ALA A 10 -11.15 -11.38 -20.02
CA ALA A 10 -9.93 -10.57 -19.91
C ALA A 10 -10.10 -9.42 -18.91
N LYS A 11 -11.30 -8.84 -18.83
CA LYS A 11 -11.62 -7.77 -17.88
C LYS A 11 -11.69 -8.31 -16.45
N GLU A 12 -12.37 -9.42 -16.23
CA GLU A 12 -12.42 -10.09 -14.92
C GLU A 12 -11.02 -10.50 -14.43
N PHE A 13 -10.17 -10.99 -15.33
CA PHE A 13 -8.77 -11.28 -15.00
C PHE A 13 -8.02 -10.03 -14.54
N VAL A 14 -8.08 -8.94 -15.31
CA VAL A 14 -7.42 -7.67 -14.96
C VAL A 14 -7.93 -7.12 -13.62
N ASP A 15 -9.23 -7.21 -13.38
CA ASP A 15 -9.84 -6.74 -12.14
C ASP A 15 -9.39 -7.60 -10.95
N SER A 16 -9.35 -8.93 -11.09
CA SER A 16 -8.83 -9.83 -10.04
C SER A 16 -7.35 -9.60 -9.71
N VAL A 17 -6.53 -9.28 -10.72
CA VAL A 17 -5.11 -8.96 -10.51
C VAL A 17 -4.95 -7.64 -9.77
N LYS A 18 -5.75 -6.62 -10.11
CA LYS A 18 -5.76 -5.34 -9.38
C LYS A 18 -6.23 -5.50 -7.95
N GLU A 19 -7.27 -6.29 -7.71
CA GLU A 19 -7.76 -6.56 -6.34
C GLU A 19 -6.70 -7.25 -5.50
N ASN A 20 -6.01 -8.26 -6.04
CA ASN A 20 -4.89 -8.91 -5.37
C ASN A 20 -3.74 -7.94 -5.08
N TYR A 21 -3.38 -7.09 -6.04
CA TYR A 21 -2.32 -6.08 -5.85
C TYR A 21 -2.68 -5.06 -4.76
N LEU A 22 -3.93 -4.58 -4.73
CA LEU A 22 -4.40 -3.68 -3.66
C LEU A 22 -4.44 -4.36 -2.29
N ALA A 23 -4.67 -5.68 -2.24
CA ALA A 23 -4.57 -6.47 -1.01
C ALA A 23 -3.13 -6.62 -0.49
N GLU A 24 -2.13 -6.26 -1.30
CA GLU A 24 -0.71 -6.21 -0.95
C GLU A 24 -0.25 -4.81 -0.51
N GLU A 25 -1.14 -3.86 -0.31
CA GLU A 25 -0.81 -2.53 0.25
C GLU A 25 -1.55 -2.29 1.58
N ILE A 26 -0.89 -1.54 2.48
CA ILE A 26 -1.49 -0.98 3.70
C ILE A 26 -1.50 0.53 3.62
N TYR A 27 -2.49 1.15 4.26
CA TYR A 27 -2.64 2.59 4.30
C TYR A 27 -2.39 3.10 5.73
N VAL A 28 -1.53 4.10 5.85
CA VAL A 28 -1.14 4.70 7.13
C VAL A 28 -1.34 6.21 7.11
N PHE A 29 -1.69 6.75 8.28
CA PHE A 29 -1.85 8.19 8.47
C PHE A 29 -0.59 8.80 9.07
N THR A 30 -0.17 9.93 8.52
CA THR A 30 0.82 10.80 9.16
C THR A 30 0.15 11.63 10.27
N PRO A 31 0.92 12.22 11.21
CA PRO A 31 0.36 13.08 12.26
C PRO A 31 -0.39 14.32 11.76
N ASP A 32 -0.04 14.82 10.58
CA ASP A 32 -0.72 15.93 9.88
C ASP A 32 -1.93 15.47 9.04
N GLY A 33 -2.27 14.19 9.06
CA GLY A 33 -3.49 13.64 8.46
C GLY A 33 -3.37 13.22 6.99
N ALA A 34 -2.16 13.26 6.40
CA ALA A 34 -1.93 12.72 5.08
C ALA A 34 -1.97 11.18 5.11
N VAL A 35 -2.41 10.58 4.00
CA VAL A 35 -2.43 9.13 3.79
C VAL A 35 -1.25 8.71 2.93
N ARG A 36 -0.57 7.64 3.33
CA ARG A 36 0.48 6.98 2.54
C ARG A 36 0.13 5.50 2.36
N SER A 37 0.42 4.95 1.19
CA SER A 37 0.40 3.50 0.97
C SER A 37 1.81 2.94 1.16
N LEU A 38 1.89 1.74 1.73
CA LEU A 38 3.12 0.96 1.86
C LEU A 38 2.81 -0.49 1.46
N PRO A 39 3.81 -1.27 1.02
CA PRO A 39 3.64 -2.71 0.87
C PRO A 39 3.11 -3.34 2.16
N LYS A 40 2.30 -4.38 2.02
CA LYS A 40 1.83 -5.19 3.14
C LYS A 40 3.01 -5.69 3.95
N ASP A 41 2.79 -5.81 5.25
CA ASP A 41 3.78 -6.19 6.25
C ASP A 41 4.94 -5.17 6.44
N SER A 42 4.85 -3.98 5.83
CA SER A 42 5.77 -2.87 6.12
C SER A 42 5.67 -2.42 7.58
N GLY A 43 6.81 -2.20 8.20
CA GLY A 43 6.94 -1.74 9.57
C GLY A 43 7.12 -0.22 9.69
N PRO A 44 7.23 0.29 10.92
CA PRO A 44 7.44 1.71 11.16
C PRO A 44 8.74 2.28 10.57
N ILE A 45 9.77 1.44 10.40
CA ILE A 45 11.04 1.86 9.80
C ILE A 45 10.88 2.11 8.30
N ASP A 46 10.10 1.27 7.60
CA ASP A 46 9.82 1.43 6.18
C ASP A 46 9.03 2.72 5.93
N PHE A 47 8.04 2.99 6.80
CA PHE A 47 7.32 4.26 6.77
C PHE A 47 8.22 5.48 6.98
N ALA A 48 9.21 5.39 7.88
CA ALA A 48 10.16 6.47 8.11
C ALA A 48 11.00 6.76 6.85
N TYR A 49 11.41 5.72 6.12
CA TYR A 49 12.13 5.86 4.84
C TYR A 49 11.25 6.37 3.70
N GLU A 50 9.97 5.96 3.67
CA GLU A 50 8.96 6.50 2.74
C GLU A 50 8.76 8.01 2.92
N ILE A 51 8.78 8.49 4.17
CA ILE A 51 8.69 9.94 4.47
C ILE A 51 9.93 10.68 3.95
N HIS A 52 11.12 10.24 4.36
CA HIS A 52 12.41 10.75 3.88
C HIS A 52 13.55 9.88 4.42
N THR A 53 14.58 9.62 3.61
CA THR A 53 15.84 8.98 4.04
C THR A 53 16.41 9.50 5.37
N LYS A 54 16.45 10.83 5.60
CA LYS A 54 16.98 11.43 6.84
C LYS A 54 16.11 11.14 8.07
N VAL A 55 14.82 10.89 7.87
CA VAL A 55 13.89 10.49 8.94
C VAL A 55 14.15 9.03 9.29
N GLY A 56 14.24 8.14 8.29
CA GLY A 56 14.63 6.74 8.46
C GLY A 56 15.98 6.57 9.17
N GLU A 57 17.03 7.26 8.72
CA GLU A 57 18.37 7.20 9.31
C GLU A 57 18.43 7.63 10.79
N LYS A 58 17.49 8.47 11.23
CA LYS A 58 17.43 8.98 12.61
C LYS A 58 16.33 8.32 13.45
N ALA A 59 15.59 7.38 12.88
CA ALA A 59 14.50 6.71 13.57
C ALA A 59 15.05 5.85 14.72
N THR A 60 14.56 6.09 15.94
CA THR A 60 14.95 5.35 17.16
C THR A 60 13.80 4.57 17.77
N GLY A 61 12.57 4.86 17.35
CA GLY A 61 11.35 4.23 17.79
C GLY A 61 10.17 4.79 16.99
N ALA A 62 8.98 4.25 17.25
CA ALA A 62 7.75 4.68 16.62
C ALA A 62 6.62 4.70 17.64
N LYS A 63 5.66 5.61 17.42
CA LYS A 63 4.41 5.66 18.17
C LYS A 63 3.26 5.41 17.19
N VAL A 64 2.50 4.35 17.41
CA VAL A 64 1.40 3.93 16.53
C VAL A 64 0.10 4.01 17.31
N ASN A 65 -0.85 4.80 16.81
CA ASN A 65 -2.19 4.96 17.43
C ASN A 65 -2.14 5.26 18.94
N GLY A 66 -1.19 6.11 19.35
CA GLY A 66 -1.08 6.53 20.75
C GLY A 66 -0.15 5.69 21.63
N ARG A 67 0.42 4.59 21.11
CA ARG A 67 1.28 3.65 21.85
C ARG A 67 2.68 3.55 21.32
#